data_AF-A0A058ZWA0-F1
#
_entry.id   AF-A0A058ZWA0-F1
#
_cell.length_a   1.000
_cell.length_b   1.000
_cell.length_c   1.000
_cell.angle_alpha   90.00
_cell.angle_beta   90.00
_cell.angle_gamma   90.00
#
_symmetry.space_group_name_H-M   'P 1'
#
loop_
_entity.id
_entity.type
_entity.pdbx_description
1 polymer ?
#
loop_
_entity_poly.entity_id
_entity_poly.type
_entity_poly.pdbx_seq_one_letter_code
_entity_poly.pdbx_strand_id
1 'polypeptide(L)' 'MDSVLCDELLQEIFTRLSPPATAPQSSPPSPSSTSVPLVSKRWLRLYRESRTALSLRLAPSAALIPALSDFLSNYPS' A
#
# COMPACT_ATOMS: atom_id res chain seq x y z
N MET A 1 12.69 21.70 -14.84
CA MET A 1 11.49 20.84 -14.67
C MET A 1 11.04 21.03 -13.24
N ASP A 2 9.76 21.36 -13.03
CA ASP A 2 9.21 21.60 -11.71
C ASP A 2 9.06 20.26 -10.98
N SER A 3 9.91 20.01 -9.98
CA SER A 3 9.97 18.72 -9.29
C SER A 3 8.68 18.42 -8.53
N VAL A 4 7.97 19.45 -8.10
CA VAL A 4 6.70 19.36 -7.39
C VAL A 4 5.62 18.84 -8.35
N LEU A 5 5.50 19.44 -9.53
CA LEU A 5 4.56 18.97 -10.55
C LEU A 5 4.82 17.50 -10.94
N CYS A 6 6.08 17.09 -11.03
CA CYS A 6 6.42 15.69 -11.29
C CYS A 6 6.00 14.73 -10.16
N ASP A 7 6.07 15.17 -8.90
CA ASP A 7 5.67 14.36 -7.74
C ASP A 7 4.14 14.17 -7.69
N GLU A 8 3.38 15.23 -7.95
CA GLU A 8 1.91 15.18 -8.03
C GLU A 8 1.44 14.22 -9.13
N LEU A 9 2.04 14.32 -10.33
CA LEU A 9 1.72 13.42 -11.44
C LEU A 9 2.06 11.96 -11.12
N LEU A 10 3.19 11.70 -10.45
CA LEU A 10 3.58 10.35 -10.02
C LEU A 10 2.60 9.80 -8.97
N GLN A 11 2.20 10.60 -8.00
CA GLN A 11 1.20 10.19 -7.01
C GLN A 11 -0.14 9.87 -7.68
N GLU A 12 -0.61 10.68 -8.66
CA GLU A 12 -1.85 10.37 -9.39
C GLU A 12 -1.72 9.03 -10.17
N ILE A 13 -0.58 8.78 -10.82
CA ILE A 13 -0.31 7.49 -11.46
C ILE A 13 -0.39 6.35 -10.43
N PHE A 14 0.19 6.51 -9.24
CA PHE A 14 0.18 5.48 -8.21
C PHE A 14 -1.22 5.16 -7.68
N THR A 15 -2.09 6.17 -7.54
CA THR A 15 -3.50 5.94 -7.15
C THR A 15 -4.25 5.11 -8.20
N ARG A 16 -3.99 5.34 -9.49
CA ARG A 16 -4.61 4.60 -10.61
C ARG A 16 -4.05 3.18 -10.76
N LEU A 17 -2.81 2.94 -10.35
CA LEU A 17 -2.14 1.62 -10.40
C LEU A 17 -2.58 0.68 -9.27
N SER A 18 -3.16 1.20 -8.19
CA SER A 18 -3.65 0.34 -7.11
C SER A 18 -4.99 -0.29 -7.51
N PRO A 19 -5.12 -1.63 -7.50
CA PRO A 19 -6.44 -2.22 -7.63
C PRO A 19 -7.30 -1.79 -6.43
N PRO A 20 -8.60 -1.50 -6.62
CA PRO A 20 -9.50 -1.22 -5.52
C PRO A 20 -9.55 -2.46 -4.61
N ALA A 21 -9.42 -2.25 -3.29
CA ALA A 21 -9.44 -3.31 -2.28
C ALA A 21 -10.73 -4.16 -2.27
N THR A 22 -11.71 -3.79 -3.09
CA THR A 22 -13.04 -4.40 -3.25
C THR A 22 -13.24 -5.14 -4.58
N ALA A 23 -12.26 -5.16 -5.49
CA ALA A 23 -12.40 -5.95 -6.72
C ALA A 23 -12.38 -7.46 -6.38
N PRO A 24 -13.36 -8.25 -6.88
CA PRO A 24 -13.39 -9.69 -6.65
C PRO A 24 -12.12 -10.35 -7.19
N GLN A 25 -11.61 -11.37 -6.47
CA GLN A 25 -10.39 -12.14 -6.78
C GLN A 25 -10.40 -12.86 -8.15
N SER A 26 -11.44 -12.67 -8.97
CA SER A 26 -11.60 -13.25 -10.30
C SER A 26 -10.90 -12.45 -11.42
N SER A 27 -10.32 -11.28 -11.10
CA SER A 27 -9.52 -10.50 -12.07
C SER A 27 -8.03 -10.77 -11.86
N PRO A 28 -7.23 -11.02 -12.92
CA PRO A 28 -5.79 -11.24 -12.77
C PRO A 28 -5.16 -10.04 -12.06
N PRO A 29 -4.24 -10.26 -11.08
CA PRO A 29 -3.60 -9.16 -10.37
C PRO A 29 -2.90 -8.28 -11.41
N SER A 30 -3.32 -7.03 -11.50
CA SER A 30 -2.67 -6.07 -12.40
C SER A 30 -1.17 -6.09 -12.14
N PRO A 31 -0.35 -6.48 -13.12
CA PRO A 31 1.09 -6.48 -12.95
C PRO A 31 1.51 -5.03 -12.78
N SER A 32 2.29 -4.71 -11.73
CA SER A 32 3.21 -3.55 -11.61
C SER A 32 3.20 -2.85 -10.24
N SER A 33 2.15 -2.95 -9.42
CA SER A 33 2.07 -2.12 -8.19
C SER A 33 3.13 -2.48 -7.13
N THR A 34 3.60 -3.73 -7.10
CA THR A 34 4.61 -4.21 -6.15
C THR A 34 6.04 -3.76 -6.48
N SER A 35 6.34 -3.39 -7.73
CA SER A 35 7.69 -2.97 -8.16
C SER A 35 7.92 -1.46 -8.10
N VAL A 36 6.86 -0.66 -8.17
CA VAL A 36 6.88 0.81 -8.05
C VAL A 36 7.75 1.32 -6.86
N PRO A 37 7.58 0.82 -5.62
CA PRO A 37 8.37 1.31 -4.48
C PRO A 37 9.85 0.93 -4.55
N LEU A 38 10.25 -0.01 -5.41
CA LEU A 38 11.63 -0.50 -5.51
C LEU A 38 12.51 0.35 -6.44
N VAL A 39 11.93 1.26 -7.22
CA VAL A 39 12.65 2.08 -8.20
C VAL A 39 13.64 3.04 -7.53
N SER A 40 13.21 3.72 -6.47
CA SER A 40 14.05 4.66 -5.72
C SER A 40 13.41 5.05 -4.38
N LYS A 41 14.20 5.67 -3.49
CA LYS A 41 13.68 6.25 -2.23
C LYS A 41 12.61 7.32 -2.45
N ARG A 42 12.67 8.07 -3.57
CA ARG A 42 11.65 9.08 -3.90
C ARG A 42 10.33 8.41 -4.24
N TRP A 43 10.36 7.38 -5.08
CA TRP A 43 9.16 6.63 -5.49
C TRP A 43 8.52 5.88 -4.32
N LEU A 44 9.32 5.29 -3.43
CA LEU A 44 8.81 4.65 -2.21
C LEU A 44 7.98 5.62 -1.34
N ARG A 45 8.46 6.86 -1.14
CA ARG A 45 7.76 7.86 -0.32
C ARG A 45 6.43 8.26 -0.94
N LEU A 46 6.46 8.68 -2.19
CA LEU A 46 5.26 9.09 -2.94
C LEU A 46 4.24 7.96 -3.06
N TYR A 47 4.69 6.72 -3.29
CA TYR A 47 3.81 5.55 -3.34
C TYR A 47 3.11 5.30 -1.98
N ARG A 48 3.82 5.47 -0.86
CA ARG A 48 3.22 5.33 0.48
C ARG A 48 2.22 6.43 0.78
N GLU A 49 2.51 7.67 0.39
CA GLU A 49 1.61 8.82 0.55
C GLU A 49 0.33 8.66 -0.29
N SER A 50 0.43 8.07 -1.48
CA SER A 50 -0.72 7.79 -2.34
C SER A 50 -1.62 6.65 -1.85
N ARG A 51 -1.20 5.85 -0.85
CA ARG A 51 -1.95 4.67 -0.37
C ARG A 51 -2.79 4.98 0.85
N THR A 52 -4.09 4.77 0.70
CA THR A 52 -5.07 4.89 1.80
C THR A 52 -5.45 3.55 2.42
N ALA A 53 -5.09 2.44 1.79
CA ALA A 53 -5.43 1.09 2.27
C ALA A 53 -4.28 0.08 2.08
N LEU A 54 -4.13 -0.79 3.07
CA LEU A 54 -3.20 -1.91 3.09
C LEU A 54 -3.96 -3.18 3.50
N SER A 55 -3.69 -4.27 2.78
CA SER A 55 -4.18 -5.60 3.15
C SER A 55 -3.00 -6.41 3.65
N LEU A 56 -3.16 -7.05 4.81
CA LEU A 56 -2.16 -7.91 5.42
C LEU A 56 -2.69 -9.34 5.40
N ARG A 57 -1.94 -10.26 4.78
CA ARG A 57 -2.22 -11.68 4.86
C ARG A 57 -1.41 -12.26 6.02
N LEU A 58 -2.11 -12.68 7.06
CA LEU A 58 -1.52 -13.24 8.27
C LEU A 58 -1.61 -14.76 8.20
N ALA A 59 -0.49 -15.44 8.46
CA ALA A 59 -0.52 -16.90 8.64
C ALA A 59 -1.11 -17.20 10.03
N PRO A 60 -2.11 -18.08 10.16
CA PRO A 60 -2.69 -18.38 11.46
C PRO A 60 -1.63 -18.97 12.39
N SER A 61 -1.34 -18.30 13.49
CA SER A 61 -0.53 -18.86 14.58
C SER A 61 -1.22 -18.55 15.91
N ALA A 62 -1.13 -19.49 16.86
CA ALA A 62 -1.83 -19.40 18.15
C ALA A 62 -1.46 -18.14 18.95
N ALA A 63 -0.26 -17.59 18.72
CA ALA A 63 0.22 -16.39 19.39
C ALA A 63 -0.12 -15.07 18.65
N LEU A 64 -0.51 -15.15 17.37
CA LEU A 64 -0.64 -13.95 16.53
C LEU A 64 -1.87 -13.12 16.91
N ILE A 65 -3.01 -13.76 17.16
CA ILE A 65 -4.26 -13.06 17.51
C ILE A 65 -4.08 -12.22 18.78
N PRO A 66 -3.62 -12.76 19.92
CA PRO A 66 -3.41 -11.95 21.12
C PRO A 66 -2.34 -10.88 20.94
N ALA A 67 -1.23 -11.17 20.23
CA ALA A 67 -0.19 -10.18 19.96
C ALA A 67 -0.68 -9.01 19.09
N LEU A 68 -1.59 -9.27 18.13
CA LEU A 68 -2.21 -8.22 17.34
C LEU A 68 -3.18 -7.38 18.17
N SER A 69 -3.99 -8.01 19.02
CA SER A 69 -4.88 -7.27 19.93
C SER A 69 -4.08 -6.34 20.86
N ASP A 70 -3.00 -6.84 21.45
CA ASP A 70 -2.11 -6.01 22.28
C ASP A 70 -1.47 -4.89 21.46
N PHE A 71 -0.94 -5.18 20.26
CA PHE A 71 -0.34 -4.17 19.40
C PHE A 71 -1.33 -3.07 19.02
N LEU A 72 -2.53 -3.44 18.57
CA LEU A 72 -3.56 -2.47 18.16
C LEU A 72 -4.09 -1.65 19.34
N SER A 73 -4.09 -2.20 20.56
CA SER A 73 -4.46 -1.44 21.76
C SER A 73 -3.53 -0.25 22.04
N ASN A 74 -2.28 -0.31 21.56
CA ASN A 74 -1.31 0.78 21.67
C ASN A 74 -1.50 1.89 20.62
N TYR A 75 -2.36 1.69 19.62
CA TYR A 75 -2.65 2.66 18.57
C TYR A 75 -4.15 2.93 18.49
N PRO A 76 -4.76 3.54 19.52
CA PRO A 76 -6.17 3.91 19.49
C PRO A 76 -6.42 4.94 18.37
N SER A 77 -7.51 4.73 17.65
CA SER A 77 -8.00 5.55 16.53
C SER A 77 -8.50 6.92 16.97
#